data_AF-A0A0M7BC80-F1
#
_entry.id   AF-A0A0M7BC80-F1
#
_cell.length_a   1.000
_cell.length_b   1.000
_cell.length_c   1.000
_cell.angle_alpha   90.00
_cell.angle_beta   90.00
_cell.angle_gamma   90.00
#
_symmetry.space_group_name_H-M   'P 1'
#
loop_
_entity.id
_entity.type
_entity.pdbx_description
1 polymer ?
#
loop_
_entity_poly.entity_id
_entity_poly.type
_entity_poly.pdbx_seq_one_letter_code
_entity_poly.pdbx_strand_id
1 'polypeptide(L)'
;MTGQSETHTTADAMEANALPPELRAREMRADGKDHTPPMPEKLARAAKQMSAAEWAHRRLVLYLKAFEETLDPEQEAAMGFTDAAGGLMRIEGLGFHAPDIVTFSGVDGAGMRVQSIQHVSQLNVLLRAVPRPTDRPEAQRIGFRLARALEEEEAAESAADLDATSDTPV
;
A
#
# COMPACT_ATOMS: atom_id res chain seq x y z
N MET A 1 -17.46 27.08 -31.66
CA MET A 1 -17.57 28.14 -30.63
C MET A 1 -18.22 27.50 -29.41
N THR A 2 -17.44 26.99 -28.46
CA THR A 2 -16.93 27.69 -27.24
C THR A 2 -18.05 28.15 -26.30
N GLY A 3 -17.93 27.76 -25.02
CA GLY A 3 -18.71 28.38 -23.94
C GLY A 3 -19.58 27.45 -23.08
N GLN A 4 -19.08 26.28 -22.66
CA GLN A 4 -19.47 25.80 -21.32
C GLN A 4 -18.40 26.29 -20.34
N SER A 5 -18.68 27.41 -19.69
CA SER A 5 -17.89 27.88 -18.56
C SER A 5 -18.22 26.99 -17.37
N GLU A 6 -17.29 26.14 -16.96
CA GLU A 6 -17.38 25.40 -15.70
C GLU A 6 -17.26 26.40 -14.54
N THR A 7 -18.41 26.87 -14.05
CA THR A 7 -18.48 27.74 -12.89
C THR A 7 -18.33 26.92 -11.62
N HIS A 8 -17.08 26.68 -11.21
CA HIS A 8 -16.78 26.15 -9.88
C HIS A 8 -17.49 27.01 -8.83
N THR A 9 -18.42 26.38 -8.11
CA THR A 9 -19.27 27.06 -7.14
C THR A 9 -18.57 27.03 -5.78
N THR A 10 -18.89 27.98 -4.90
CA THR A 10 -18.36 28.00 -3.52
C THR A 10 -18.67 26.73 -2.71
N ALA A 11 -19.57 25.87 -3.20
CA ALA A 11 -19.81 24.52 -2.69
C ALA A 11 -18.61 23.57 -2.92
N ASP A 12 -17.97 23.60 -4.11
CA ASP A 12 -16.77 22.80 -4.41
C ASP A 12 -15.62 23.16 -3.45
N ALA A 13 -15.52 24.45 -3.13
CA ALA A 13 -14.57 24.98 -2.16
C ALA A 13 -14.89 24.63 -0.68
N MET A 14 -16.07 24.05 -0.41
CA MET A 14 -16.48 23.59 0.92
C MET A 14 -16.44 22.06 1.06
N GLU A 15 -16.75 21.28 0.03
CA GLU A 15 -16.65 19.80 0.09
C GLU A 15 -15.19 19.32 0.26
N ALA A 16 -14.23 20.00 -0.38
CA ALA A 16 -12.80 19.76 -0.17
C ALA A 16 -12.35 19.99 1.29
N ASN A 17 -13.15 20.68 2.11
CA ASN A 17 -12.89 20.95 3.52
C ASN A 17 -13.50 19.91 4.48
N ALA A 18 -14.03 18.80 3.95
CA ALA A 18 -14.61 17.69 4.71
C ALA A 18 -13.74 16.41 4.74
N LEU A 19 -12.43 16.52 4.44
CA LEU A 19 -11.43 15.45 4.66
C LEU A 19 -10.52 15.66 5.91
N PRO A 20 -11.01 15.50 7.17
CA PRO A 20 -10.13 15.31 8.34
C PRO A 20 -10.04 13.86 8.89
N PRO A 21 -11.09 13.18 9.41
CA PRO A 21 -10.95 11.79 9.89
C PRO A 21 -10.82 10.73 8.77
N GLU A 22 -11.08 11.09 7.51
CA GLU A 22 -10.64 10.34 6.34
C GLU A 22 -9.16 10.56 6.07
N LEU A 23 -8.36 9.52 6.24
CA LEU A 23 -8.07 8.55 5.18
C LEU A 23 -8.95 7.28 5.28
N ARG A 24 -10.28 7.44 5.15
CA ARG A 24 -11.29 6.42 5.47
C ARG A 24 -11.30 5.34 4.39
N ALA A 25 -10.53 4.28 4.61
CA ALA A 25 -10.86 2.97 4.08
C ALA A 25 -12.00 2.36 4.93
N ARG A 26 -12.87 1.58 4.28
CA ARG A 26 -13.90 0.76 4.93
C ARG A 26 -14.15 -0.48 4.09
N GLU A 27 -13.96 -1.68 4.67
CA GLU A 27 -14.13 -2.96 4.00
C GLU A 27 -15.13 -3.82 4.79
N MET A 28 -16.42 -3.51 4.63
CA MET A 28 -17.48 -4.29 5.27
C MET A 28 -17.65 -5.64 4.55
N ARG A 29 -17.45 -6.75 5.27
CA ARG A 29 -17.64 -8.10 4.73
C ARG A 29 -18.98 -8.70 5.18
N ALA A 30 -19.33 -9.85 4.60
CA ALA A 30 -20.60 -10.54 4.85
C ALA A 30 -20.78 -11.05 6.30
N ASP A 31 -19.71 -11.08 7.10
CA ASP A 31 -19.76 -11.36 8.54
C ASP A 31 -20.18 -10.14 9.40
N GLY A 32 -20.48 -9.00 8.76
CA GLY A 32 -20.92 -7.77 9.42
C GLY A 32 -19.79 -6.99 10.10
N LYS A 33 -18.53 -7.29 9.80
CA LYS A 33 -17.36 -6.61 10.36
C LYS A 33 -16.67 -5.76 9.31
N ASP A 34 -15.95 -4.74 9.78
CA ASP A 34 -15.00 -3.98 8.99
C ASP A 34 -13.64 -4.72 9.00
N HIS A 35 -13.13 -5.06 7.82
CA HIS A 35 -11.85 -5.75 7.61
C HIS A 35 -10.79 -4.81 7.02
N THR A 36 -11.01 -3.49 7.08
CA THR A 36 -10.03 -2.48 6.69
C THR A 36 -8.69 -2.75 7.36
N PRO A 37 -7.58 -2.83 6.61
CA PRO A 37 -6.24 -2.91 7.20
C PRO A 37 -6.01 -1.74 8.16
N PRO A 38 -5.60 -1.99 9.42
CA PRO A 38 -5.46 -0.92 10.40
C PRO A 38 -4.38 0.06 9.95
N MET A 39 -4.74 1.34 9.88
CA MET A 39 -3.82 2.43 9.54
C MET A 39 -3.10 2.91 10.81
N PRO A 40 -1.76 2.84 10.91
CA PRO A 40 -1.01 3.48 11.99
C PRO A 40 -1.33 4.97 12.09
N GLU A 41 -1.48 5.49 13.31
CA GLU A 41 -1.89 6.88 13.51
C GLU A 41 -0.82 7.88 13.01
N LYS A 42 0.47 7.55 13.17
CA LYS A 42 1.58 8.35 12.65
C LYS A 42 1.50 8.46 11.13
N LEU A 43 1.35 7.32 10.44
CA LEU A 43 1.15 7.23 9.00
C LEU A 43 -0.08 8.04 8.53
N ALA A 44 -1.22 7.94 9.24
CA ALA A 44 -2.42 8.70 8.93
C ALA A 44 -2.21 10.23 9.05
N ARG A 45 -1.47 10.69 10.07
CA ARG A 45 -1.13 12.12 10.25
C ARG A 45 -0.13 12.61 9.20
N ALA A 46 0.81 11.77 8.77
CA ALA A 46 1.86 12.10 7.81
C ALA A 46 1.41 12.08 6.33
N ALA A 47 0.28 11.44 6.00
CA ALA A 47 -0.16 11.22 4.61
C ALA A 47 -0.21 12.47 3.71
N LYS A 48 -0.50 13.66 4.27
CA LYS A 48 -0.52 14.94 3.51
C LYS A 48 0.88 15.45 3.12
N GLN A 49 1.93 14.86 3.67
CA GLN A 49 3.34 15.21 3.43
C GLN A 49 4.03 14.21 2.48
N MET A 50 3.42 13.04 2.28
CA MET A 50 3.93 11.96 1.44
C MET A 50 3.63 12.19 -0.04
N SER A 51 4.48 11.64 -0.92
CA SER A 51 4.14 11.59 -2.35
C SER A 51 2.99 10.63 -2.62
N ALA A 52 2.31 10.76 -3.77
CA ALA A 52 1.22 9.86 -4.14
C ALA A 52 1.66 8.39 -4.21
N ALA A 53 2.87 8.14 -4.73
CA ALA A 53 3.50 6.82 -4.79
C ALA A 53 3.82 6.25 -3.41
N GLU A 54 4.43 7.04 -2.52
CA GLU A 54 4.71 6.62 -1.15
C GLU A 54 3.41 6.30 -0.40
N TRP A 55 2.42 7.18 -0.51
CA TRP A 55 1.12 6.99 0.11
C TRP A 55 0.41 5.73 -0.41
N ALA A 56 0.56 5.40 -1.70
CA ALA A 56 0.06 4.14 -2.26
C ALA A 56 0.85 2.91 -1.77
N HIS A 57 2.18 2.98 -1.73
CA HIS A 57 3.06 1.91 -1.28
C HIS A 57 2.77 1.49 0.16
N ARG A 58 2.76 2.44 1.11
CA ARG A 58 2.51 2.12 2.52
C ARG A 58 1.12 1.48 2.72
N ARG A 59 0.10 1.94 1.99
CA ARG A 59 -1.23 1.30 1.96
C ARG A 59 -1.21 -0.11 1.38
N LEU A 60 -0.52 -0.33 0.27
CA LEU A 60 -0.39 -1.66 -0.35
C LEU A 60 0.28 -2.67 0.58
N VAL A 61 1.27 -2.25 1.37
CA VAL A 61 1.89 -3.09 2.42
C VAL A 61 0.86 -3.52 3.46
N LEU A 62 0.03 -2.61 3.96
CA LEU A 62 -1.04 -2.92 4.92
C LEU A 62 -2.08 -3.89 4.34
N TYR A 63 -2.54 -3.65 3.10
CA TYR A 63 -3.44 -4.59 2.39
C TYR A 63 -2.81 -5.97 2.20
N LEU A 64 -1.53 -6.04 1.85
CA LEU A 64 -0.82 -7.30 1.65
C LEU A 64 -0.68 -8.09 2.97
N LYS A 65 -0.35 -7.41 4.08
CA LYS A 65 -0.34 -8.03 5.42
C LYS A 65 -1.72 -8.55 5.81
N ALA A 66 -2.76 -7.73 5.71
CA ALA A 66 -4.13 -8.11 6.06
C ALA A 66 -4.67 -9.26 5.18
N PHE A 67 -4.24 -9.33 3.92
CA PHE A 67 -4.52 -10.47 3.05
C PHE A 67 -3.79 -11.74 3.54
N GLU A 68 -2.49 -11.65 3.81
CA GLU A 68 -1.67 -12.75 4.31
C GLU A 68 -2.11 -13.29 5.68
N GLU A 69 -2.73 -12.46 6.52
CA GLU A 69 -3.37 -12.86 7.79
C GLU A 69 -4.55 -13.84 7.59
N THR A 70 -5.18 -13.84 6.42
CA THR A 70 -6.28 -14.78 6.08
C THR A 70 -5.84 -16.07 5.42
N LEU A 71 -4.52 -16.26 5.18
CA LEU A 71 -3.99 -17.39 4.41
C LEU A 71 -3.54 -18.56 5.29
N ASP A 72 -3.93 -19.77 4.90
CA ASP A 72 -3.44 -21.01 5.50
C ASP A 72 -1.91 -21.14 5.37
N PRO A 73 -1.22 -21.90 6.26
CA PRO A 73 0.24 -22.08 6.22
C PRO A 73 0.80 -22.66 4.91
N GLU A 74 -0.06 -23.26 4.07
CA GLU A 74 0.31 -23.83 2.77
C GLU A 74 0.05 -22.88 1.59
N GLN A 75 -0.47 -21.68 1.83
CA GLN A 75 -0.77 -20.68 0.80
C GLN A 75 0.23 -19.53 0.87
N GLU A 76 0.48 -18.85 -0.24
CA GLU A 76 1.25 -17.60 -0.39
C GLU A 76 0.41 -16.56 -1.15
N ALA A 77 0.78 -15.27 -1.02
CA ALA A 77 0.18 -14.20 -1.80
C ALA A 77 0.81 -14.09 -3.21
N ALA A 78 -0.04 -14.12 -4.23
CA ALA A 78 0.32 -13.75 -5.60
C ALA A 78 -0.44 -12.51 -6.05
N MET A 79 0.19 -11.69 -6.88
CA MET A 79 -0.40 -10.54 -7.54
C MET A 79 -0.77 -10.87 -8.98
N GLY A 80 -1.97 -10.47 -9.39
CA GLY A 80 -2.35 -10.36 -10.79
C GLY A 80 -2.43 -8.90 -11.21
N PHE A 81 -1.86 -8.58 -12.37
CA PHE A 81 -2.13 -7.32 -13.07
C PHE A 81 -3.28 -7.56 -14.04
N THR A 82 -4.30 -6.69 -13.98
CA THR A 82 -5.54 -6.88 -14.74
C THR A 82 -5.45 -6.42 -16.19
N ASP A 83 -4.42 -5.64 -16.53
CA ASP A 83 -4.15 -5.02 -17.83
C ASP A 83 -3.07 -5.78 -18.62
N ALA A 84 -2.07 -6.33 -17.94
CA ALA A 84 -1.01 -7.10 -18.54
C ALA A 84 -1.42 -8.57 -18.78
N ALA A 85 -1.07 -9.10 -19.96
CA ALA A 85 -1.16 -10.53 -20.28
C ALA A 85 -0.20 -11.43 -19.46
N GLY A 86 0.44 -10.90 -18.40
CA GLY A 86 1.50 -11.53 -17.61
C GLY A 86 1.03 -12.52 -16.54
N GLY A 87 -0.28 -12.70 -16.35
CA GLY A 87 -0.82 -13.68 -15.42
C GLY A 87 -0.60 -13.33 -13.94
N LEU A 88 -0.25 -14.33 -13.13
CA LEU A 88 -0.01 -14.19 -11.69
C LEU A 88 1.49 -14.30 -11.39
N MET A 89 2.01 -13.36 -10.60
CA MET A 89 3.35 -13.44 -10.00
C MET A 89 3.26 -13.62 -8.48
N ARG A 90 4.12 -14.44 -7.90
CA ARG A 90 4.35 -14.44 -6.44
C ARG A 90 5.11 -13.17 -6.08
N ILE A 91 4.65 -12.46 -5.06
CA ILE A 91 5.24 -11.18 -4.65
C ILE A 91 6.49 -11.47 -3.81
N GLU A 92 7.65 -10.97 -4.24
CA GLU A 92 8.91 -11.02 -3.48
C GLU A 92 9.46 -9.62 -3.15
N GLY A 93 8.81 -8.55 -3.63
CA GLY A 93 9.12 -7.17 -3.23
C GLY A 93 8.08 -6.13 -3.70
N LEU A 94 8.05 -5.00 -3.00
CA LEU A 94 7.20 -3.84 -3.27
C LEU A 94 8.00 -2.56 -2.96
N GLY A 95 8.11 -1.66 -3.93
CA GLY A 95 8.83 -0.39 -3.80
C GLY A 95 8.08 0.77 -4.43
N PHE A 96 8.60 1.99 -4.26
CA PHE A 96 8.08 3.20 -4.89
C PHE A 96 9.21 4.12 -5.31
N HIS A 97 8.91 5.06 -6.20
CA HIS A 97 9.77 6.17 -6.55
C HIS A 97 8.90 7.43 -6.65
N ALA A 98 9.21 8.43 -5.84
CA ALA A 98 8.45 9.68 -5.81
C ALA A 98 8.55 10.44 -7.14
N PRO A 99 7.49 11.15 -7.57
CA PRO A 99 6.23 11.36 -6.85
C PRO A 99 5.17 10.26 -7.06
N ASP A 100 5.33 9.39 -8.07
CA ASP A 100 4.20 8.78 -8.77
C ASP A 100 4.37 7.31 -9.23
N ILE A 101 5.55 6.69 -9.09
CA ILE A 101 5.79 5.29 -9.52
C ILE A 101 5.72 4.30 -8.35
N VAL A 102 5.02 3.19 -8.54
CA VAL A 102 5.03 1.99 -7.67
C VAL A 102 5.60 0.81 -8.45
N THR A 103 6.40 -0.03 -7.79
CA THR A 103 7.02 -1.22 -8.41
C THR A 103 6.75 -2.49 -7.62
N PHE A 104 6.46 -3.58 -8.33
CA PHE A 104 6.26 -4.92 -7.77
C PHE A 104 7.31 -5.86 -8.36
N SER A 105 7.98 -6.66 -7.54
CA SER A 105 8.98 -7.63 -7.97
C SER A 105 8.69 -9.02 -7.43
N GLY A 106 9.15 -10.06 -8.13
CA GLY A 106 8.97 -11.44 -7.73
C GLY A 106 9.09 -12.42 -8.91
N VAL A 107 8.34 -13.51 -8.86
CA VAL A 107 8.46 -14.62 -9.83
C VAL A 107 7.13 -15.04 -10.42
N ASP A 108 7.12 -15.41 -11.70
CA ASP A 108 5.94 -15.96 -12.38
C ASP A 108 5.71 -17.45 -12.05
N GLY A 109 4.71 -18.05 -12.70
CA GLY A 109 4.39 -19.48 -12.58
C GLY A 109 5.48 -20.44 -13.09
N ALA A 110 6.48 -19.96 -13.83
CA ALA A 110 7.64 -20.73 -14.27
C ALA A 110 8.89 -20.48 -13.38
N GLY A 111 8.78 -19.64 -12.35
CA GLY A 111 9.88 -19.24 -11.49
C GLY A 111 10.79 -18.17 -12.10
N MET A 112 10.42 -17.58 -13.23
CA MET A 112 11.18 -16.52 -13.87
C MET A 112 10.95 -15.19 -13.16
N ARG A 113 12.01 -14.40 -13.01
CA ARG A 113 11.91 -13.06 -12.40
C ARG A 113 11.06 -12.14 -13.26
N VAL A 114 10.05 -11.53 -12.63
CA VAL A 114 9.17 -10.52 -13.22
C VAL A 114 9.21 -9.27 -12.34
N GLN A 115 9.17 -8.10 -12.99
CA GLN A 115 8.96 -6.82 -12.34
C GLN A 115 7.89 -6.05 -13.10
N SER A 116 6.95 -5.48 -12.35
CA SER A 116 5.93 -4.56 -12.86
C SER A 116 6.23 -3.16 -12.33
N ILE A 117 6.12 -2.16 -13.21
CA ILE A 117 6.37 -0.75 -12.91
C ILE A 117 5.11 -0.01 -13.35
N GLN A 118 4.42 0.63 -12.42
CA GLN A 118 3.13 1.29 -12.67
C GLN A 118 3.15 2.71 -12.14
N HIS A 119 2.51 3.61 -12.89
CA HIS A 119 2.15 4.93 -12.38
C HIS A 119 0.95 4.80 -11.44
N VAL A 120 0.95 5.53 -10.32
CA VAL A 120 -0.02 5.38 -9.23
C VAL A 120 -1.48 5.62 -9.66
N SER A 121 -1.74 6.45 -10.69
CA SER A 121 -3.09 6.64 -11.24
C SER A 121 -3.61 5.47 -12.09
N GLN A 122 -2.75 4.52 -12.45
CA GLN A 122 -3.08 3.32 -13.22
C GLN A 122 -3.12 2.05 -12.35
N LEU A 123 -2.84 2.18 -11.05
CA LEU A 123 -2.68 1.08 -10.12
C LEU A 123 -3.94 0.20 -10.05
N ASN A 124 -3.83 -1.04 -10.54
CA ASN A 124 -4.87 -2.05 -10.40
C ASN A 124 -4.24 -3.38 -9.95
N VAL A 125 -4.55 -3.77 -8.72
CA VAL A 125 -3.90 -4.87 -8.00
C VAL A 125 -4.93 -5.91 -7.59
N LEU A 126 -4.79 -7.13 -8.09
CA LEU A 126 -5.49 -8.31 -7.58
C LEU A 126 -4.56 -9.12 -6.68
N LEU A 127 -4.92 -9.33 -5.42
CA LEU A 127 -4.28 -10.33 -4.56
C LEU A 127 -5.01 -11.66 -4.65
N ARG A 128 -4.25 -12.77 -4.76
CA ARG A 128 -4.77 -14.13 -4.85
C ARG A 128 -3.96 -15.09 -3.99
N ALA A 129 -4.66 -15.96 -3.28
CA ALA A 129 -4.07 -17.09 -2.57
C ALA A 129 -3.63 -18.16 -3.58
N VAL A 130 -2.38 -18.58 -3.51
CA VAL A 130 -1.82 -19.67 -4.32
C VAL A 130 -1.09 -20.67 -3.41
N PRO A 131 -1.07 -21.98 -3.70
CA PRO A 131 -0.28 -22.93 -2.90
C PRO A 131 1.21 -22.54 -2.88
N ARG A 132 1.91 -22.74 -1.76
CA ARG A 132 3.37 -22.55 -1.67
C ARG A 132 4.10 -23.50 -2.62
N PRO A 133 5.29 -23.13 -3.14
CA PRO A 133 6.16 -24.05 -3.85
C PRO A 133 6.51 -25.26 -2.99
N THR A 134 6.52 -26.46 -3.58
CA THR A 134 6.74 -27.73 -2.85
C THR A 134 8.18 -27.92 -2.37
N ASP A 135 9.13 -27.17 -2.93
CA ASP A 135 10.54 -27.11 -2.58
C ASP A 135 10.84 -26.14 -1.42
N ARG A 136 9.89 -25.25 -1.06
CA ARG A 136 10.02 -24.33 0.09
C ARG A 136 9.40 -24.95 1.34
N PRO A 137 10.12 -25.05 2.49
CA PRO A 137 9.60 -25.69 3.70
C PRO A 137 8.45 -24.89 4.33
N GLU A 138 8.48 -23.57 4.22
CA GLU A 138 7.49 -22.64 4.78
C GLU A 138 7.00 -21.69 3.68
N ALA A 139 5.74 -21.28 3.77
CA ALA A 139 5.18 -20.28 2.86
C ALA A 139 5.77 -18.89 3.13
N GLN A 140 6.12 -18.16 2.07
CA GLN A 140 6.54 -16.78 2.22
C GLN A 140 5.37 -15.87 2.64
N ARG A 141 5.69 -14.92 3.52
CA ARG A 141 4.80 -13.95 4.16
C ARG A 141 5.47 -12.59 4.12
N ILE A 142 5.38 -11.93 2.96
CA ILE A 142 6.12 -10.70 2.69
C ILE A 142 5.40 -9.46 3.22
N GLY A 143 4.06 -9.45 3.26
CA GLY A 143 3.28 -8.37 3.86
C GLY A 143 3.68 -8.11 5.32
N PHE A 144 3.86 -9.18 6.10
CA PHE A 144 4.38 -9.07 7.48
C PHE A 144 5.79 -8.48 7.56
N ARG A 145 6.70 -8.86 6.65
CA ARG A 145 8.09 -8.36 6.62
C ARG A 145 8.14 -6.89 6.23
N LEU A 146 7.36 -6.50 5.23
CA LEU A 146 7.27 -5.12 4.76
C LEU A 146 6.60 -4.21 5.80
N ALA A 147 5.53 -4.66 6.47
CA ALA A 147 4.90 -3.89 7.53
C ALA A 147 5.85 -3.63 8.70
N ARG A 148 6.61 -4.66 9.12
CA ARG A 148 7.65 -4.49 10.15
C ARG A 148 8.74 -3.50 9.72
N ALA A 149 9.15 -3.49 8.45
CA ALA A 149 10.12 -2.52 7.95
C ALA A 149 9.58 -1.08 8.04
N LEU A 150 8.29 -0.86 7.69
CA LEU A 150 7.64 0.44 7.86
C LEU A 150 7.55 0.86 9.34
N GLU A 151 7.26 -0.07 10.26
CA GLU A 151 7.25 0.19 11.70
C GLU A 151 8.65 0.58 12.23
N GLU A 152 9.71 -0.08 11.74
CA GLU A 152 11.11 0.21 12.10
C GLU A 152 11.59 1.56 11.53
N GLU A 153 11.20 1.90 10.28
CA GLU A 153 11.43 3.21 9.68
C GLU A 153 10.71 4.33 10.46
N GLU A 154 9.43 4.16 10.77
CA GLU A 154 8.65 5.13 11.55
C GLU A 154 9.20 5.33 12.97
N ALA A 155 9.74 4.28 13.59
CA ALA A 155 10.42 4.36 14.88
C ALA A 155 11.74 5.13 14.79
N ALA A 156 12.57 4.87 13.78
CA ALA A 156 13.85 5.55 13.57
C ALA A 156 13.68 7.05 13.34
N GLU A 157 12.71 7.46 12.50
CA GLU A 157 12.33 8.87 12.33
C GLU A 157 11.93 9.52 13.66
N SER A 158 11.10 8.85 14.47
CA SER A 158 10.61 9.40 15.74
C SER A 158 11.72 9.58 16.79
N ALA A 159 12.77 8.77 16.73
CA ALA A 159 13.94 8.94 17.57
C ALA A 159 14.79 10.15 17.16
N ALA A 160 14.90 10.42 15.85
CA ALA A 160 15.62 11.58 15.33
C ALA A 160 14.91 12.92 15.67
N ASP A 161 13.57 12.96 15.58
CA ASP A 161 12.78 14.13 15.95
C ASP A 161 12.95 14.52 17.44
N LEU A 162 13.07 13.52 18.32
CA LEU A 162 13.28 13.72 19.76
C LEU A 162 14.68 14.29 20.04
N ASP A 163 15.72 13.76 19.40
CA ASP A 163 17.11 14.21 19.58
C ASP A 163 17.30 15.67 19.10
N ALA A 164 16.70 16.02 17.95
CA ALA A 164 16.70 17.38 17.41
C ALA A 164 15.98 18.41 18.30
N THR A 165 15.06 17.96 19.16
CA THR A 165 14.32 18.85 20.08
C THR A 165 15.10 19.12 21.39
N SER A 166 16.09 18.28 21.73
CA SER A 166 16.94 18.47 22.93
C SER A 166 18.03 19.53 22.80
N ASP A 167 18.42 19.91 21.57
CA ASP A 167 19.60 20.76 21.31
C ASP A 167 19.26 22.24 21.06
N THR A 168 18.28 22.79 21.80
CA THR A 168 18.01 24.24 21.83
C THR A 168 18.61 24.86 23.10
N PRO A 169 19.76 25.57 23.03
CA PRO A 169 20.29 26.29 24.18
C PRO A 169 19.42 27.51 24.54
N VAL A 170 19.30 27.77 25.84
CA VAL A 170 18.59 28.93 26.42
C VAL A 170 19.44 30.21 26.32
#